data_AF-A0A969T9Z9-F1
#
_entry.id   AF-A0A969T9Z9-F1
#
_cell.length_a   1.000
_cell.length_b   1.000
_cell.length_c   1.000
_cell.angle_alpha   90.00
_cell.angle_beta   90.00
_cell.angle_gamma   90.00
#
_symmetry.space_group_name_H-M   'P 1'
#
loop_
_entity.id
_entity.type
_entity.pdbx_description
1 polymer ?
#
loop_
_entity_poly.entity_id
_entity_poly.type
_entity_poly.pdbx_seq_one_letter_code
_entity_poly.pdbx_strand_id
1 'polypeptide(L)'
;MAEQTKTVLLVHRNNEQGNIWKLILTLRGLDVIWEPANDDIVNLLEKFQAARAGLPSLLLVDLGLKSSDEKTSKAISICHWCMKHYPKLKVIPINYVESEIAVTQKSWAISQGAIDLLPDLNPETLVPSINCISKILDLQPLQPPFQENFLKQSTPVLASGKTLTIWLPTKRMIDHFLKRAIALSMSTKSKPPPLLGT
;
A
#
# COMPACT_ATOMS: atom_id res chain seq x y z
N MET A 1 16.47 -18.44 3.18
CA MET A 1 16.26 -17.08 2.63
C MET A 1 14.91 -16.62 3.15
N ALA A 2 14.85 -15.67 4.08
CA ALA A 2 13.55 -15.19 4.58
C ALA A 2 12.90 -14.33 3.49
N GLU A 3 11.77 -14.76 2.94
CA GLU A 3 10.97 -13.92 2.06
C GLU A 3 10.50 -12.70 2.86
N GLN A 4 11.03 -11.53 2.51
CA GLN A 4 10.64 -10.28 3.16
C GLN A 4 9.29 -9.86 2.60
N THR A 5 8.24 -10.02 3.39
CA THR A 5 6.87 -9.66 3.02
C THR A 5 6.82 -8.20 2.58
N LYS A 6 6.32 -7.95 1.37
CA LYS A 6 6.16 -6.59 0.83
C LYS A 6 4.99 -5.91 1.53
N THR A 7 5.23 -4.71 2.04
CA THR A 7 4.19 -3.90 2.70
C THR A 7 3.62 -2.86 1.74
N VAL A 8 2.30 -2.72 1.75
CA VAL A 8 1.54 -1.69 1.03
C VAL A 8 0.89 -0.76 2.04
N LEU A 9 1.10 0.55 1.88
CA LEU A 9 0.32 1.57 2.58
C LEU A 9 -0.87 1.94 1.71
N LEU A 10 -2.08 1.70 2.20
CA LEU A 10 -3.34 2.01 1.54
C LEU A 10 -3.98 3.23 2.21
N VAL A 11 -4.38 4.21 1.39
CA VAL A 11 -5.14 5.39 1.83
C VAL A 11 -6.34 5.52 0.89
N HIS A 12 -7.53 5.33 1.43
CA HIS A 12 -8.76 5.29 0.64
C HIS A 12 -9.89 6.03 1.35
N ARG A 13 -10.72 6.79 0.60
CA ARG A 13 -11.82 7.57 1.20
C ARG A 13 -13.12 6.77 1.31
N ASN A 14 -13.32 5.82 0.41
CA ASN A 14 -14.43 4.87 0.47
C ASN A 14 -14.01 3.64 1.28
N ASN A 15 -14.73 3.37 2.38
CA ASN A 15 -14.42 2.25 3.28
C ASN A 15 -14.68 0.89 2.65
N GLU A 16 -15.70 0.74 1.81
CA GLU A 16 -16.02 -0.53 1.15
C GLU A 16 -14.91 -0.90 0.18
N GLN A 17 -14.53 0.04 -0.70
CA GLN A 17 -13.43 -0.18 -1.64
C GLN A 17 -12.07 -0.33 -0.93
N GLY A 18 -11.81 0.44 0.13
CA GLY A 18 -10.62 0.25 0.96
C GLY A 18 -10.54 -1.15 1.57
N ASN A 19 -11.67 -1.70 2.03
CA ASN A 19 -11.74 -3.08 2.53
C ASN A 19 -11.51 -4.10 1.42
N ILE A 20 -12.09 -3.91 0.23
CA ILE A 20 -11.87 -4.77 -0.93
C ILE A 20 -10.37 -4.79 -1.26
N TRP A 21 -9.75 -3.63 -1.45
CA TRP A 21 -8.32 -3.50 -1.69
C TRP A 21 -7.49 -4.22 -0.63
N LYS A 22 -7.76 -3.94 0.65
CA LYS A 22 -7.05 -4.57 1.76
C LYS A 22 -7.15 -6.09 1.70
N LEU A 23 -8.35 -6.63 1.52
CA LEU A 23 -8.58 -8.07 1.49
C LEU A 23 -7.86 -8.72 0.31
N ILE A 24 -8.04 -8.18 -0.90
CA ILE A 24 -7.45 -8.72 -2.12
C ILE A 24 -5.92 -8.71 -2.05
N LEU A 25 -5.31 -7.63 -1.58
CA LEU A 25 -3.87 -7.53 -1.40
C LEU A 25 -3.36 -8.51 -0.32
N THR A 26 -4.10 -8.66 0.78
CA THR A 26 -3.78 -9.63 1.83
C THR A 26 -3.83 -11.07 1.31
N LEU A 27 -4.83 -11.41 0.49
CA LEU A 27 -4.93 -12.71 -0.18
C LEU A 27 -3.75 -12.99 -1.13
N ARG A 28 -3.05 -11.93 -1.59
CA ARG A 28 -1.82 -12.04 -2.38
C ARG A 28 -0.55 -12.13 -1.53
N GLY A 29 -0.68 -12.24 -0.21
CA GLY A 29 0.43 -12.34 0.72
C GLY A 29 1.15 -11.01 0.99
N LEU A 30 0.50 -9.89 0.67
CA LEU A 30 1.01 -8.56 1.00
C LEU A 30 0.59 -8.16 2.41
N ASP A 31 1.48 -7.47 3.12
CA ASP A 31 1.12 -6.80 4.37
C ASP A 31 0.48 -5.44 4.04
N VAL A 32 -0.69 -5.13 4.58
CA VAL A 32 -1.45 -3.93 4.23
C VAL A 32 -1.67 -3.06 5.46
N ILE A 33 -0.99 -1.92 5.48
CA ILE A 33 -1.26 -0.84 6.44
C ILE A 33 -2.34 0.02 5.82
N TRP A 34 -3.51 0.10 6.43
CA TRP A 34 -4.59 0.95 5.95
C TRP A 34 -4.77 2.14 6.88
N GLU A 35 -4.56 3.33 6.34
CA GLU A 35 -4.71 4.59 7.06
C GLU A 35 -5.92 5.39 6.54
N PRO A 36 -6.58 6.16 7.40
CA PRO A 36 -7.72 6.96 7.00
C PRO A 36 -7.29 8.10 6.08
N ALA A 37 -8.19 8.45 5.16
CA ALA A 37 -8.05 9.53 4.18
C ALA A 37 -7.62 10.90 4.75
N ASN A 38 -7.99 11.18 6.00
CA ASN A 38 -7.76 12.46 6.66
C ASN A 38 -6.34 12.60 7.23
N ASP A 39 -5.59 11.51 7.36
CA ASP A 39 -4.27 11.57 7.98
C ASP A 39 -3.25 12.26 7.09
N ASP A 40 -2.28 12.90 7.75
CA ASP A 40 -1.12 13.49 7.09
C ASP A 40 -0.14 12.38 6.71
N ILE A 41 -0.32 11.86 5.49
CA ILE A 41 0.48 10.77 4.94
C ILE A 41 1.95 11.14 4.84
N VAL A 42 2.28 12.42 4.60
CA VAL A 42 3.66 12.87 4.53
C VAL A 42 4.32 12.73 5.90
N ASN A 43 3.69 13.26 6.94
CA ASN A 43 4.17 13.12 8.31
C ASN A 43 4.26 11.64 8.75
N LEU A 44 3.32 10.79 8.31
CA LEU A 44 3.40 9.35 8.56
C LEU A 44 4.64 8.70 7.94
N LEU A 45 4.93 9.01 6.67
CA LEU A 45 6.13 8.49 5.99
C LEU A 45 7.42 8.99 6.65
N GLU A 46 7.45 10.24 7.09
CA GLU A 46 8.56 10.80 7.88
C GLU A 46 8.75 10.06 9.22
N LYS A 47 7.65 9.72 9.91
CA LYS A 47 7.71 8.91 11.14
C LYS A 47 8.27 7.50 10.89
N PHE A 48 7.88 6.85 9.79
CA PHE A 48 8.45 5.54 9.43
C PHE A 48 9.96 5.62 9.18
N GLN A 49 10.40 6.66 8.48
CA GLN A 49 11.82 6.89 8.23
C GLN A 49 12.58 7.20 9.52
N ALA A 50 12.05 8.08 10.38
CA ALA A 50 12.66 8.46 11.65
C ALA A 50 12.78 7.27 12.62
N ALA A 51 11.76 6.40 12.66
CA ALA A 51 11.75 5.19 13.47
C ALA A 51 12.64 4.06 12.91
N ARG A 52 13.26 4.26 11.72
CA ARG A 52 13.99 3.21 10.98
C ARG A 52 13.15 1.95 10.76
N ALA A 53 11.82 2.11 10.70
CA ALA A 53 10.89 1.02 10.46
C ALA A 53 10.90 0.57 8.98
N GLY A 54 11.51 1.38 8.11
CA GLY A 54 11.48 1.19 6.66
C GLY A 54 10.23 1.82 6.05
N LEU A 55 10.34 2.28 4.81
CA LEU A 55 9.19 2.75 4.03
C LEU A 55 8.42 1.55 3.46
N PRO A 56 7.11 1.71 3.19
CA PRO A 56 6.35 0.69 2.47
C PRO A 56 6.95 0.46 1.08
N SER A 57 6.73 -0.73 0.53
CA SER A 57 7.15 -1.05 -0.84
C SER A 57 6.29 -0.37 -1.90
N LEU A 58 5.06 0.01 -1.54
CA LEU A 58 4.09 0.68 -2.40
C LEU A 58 3.13 1.54 -1.55
N LEU A 59 2.81 2.73 -2.05
CA LEU A 59 1.74 3.57 -1.57
C LEU A 59 0.58 3.57 -2.57
N LEU A 60 -0.59 3.10 -2.13
CA LEU A 60 -1.86 3.19 -2.83
C LEU A 60 -2.67 4.34 -2.24
N VAL A 61 -3.03 5.32 -3.06
CA VAL A 61 -3.70 6.54 -2.59
C VAL A 61 -4.90 6.89 -3.46
N ASP A 62 -6.06 7.10 -2.87
CA ASP A 62 -7.25 7.51 -3.60
C ASP A 62 -7.06 8.91 -4.23
N LEU A 63 -7.19 8.98 -5.55
CA LEU A 63 -6.99 10.19 -6.36
C LEU A 63 -8.00 11.28 -6.01
N GLY A 64 -9.19 10.90 -5.54
CA GLY A 64 -10.26 11.79 -5.14
C GLY A 64 -10.00 12.51 -3.82
N LEU A 65 -8.94 12.17 -3.07
CA LEU A 65 -8.60 12.88 -1.84
C LEU A 65 -8.32 14.36 -2.13
N LYS A 66 -9.06 15.25 -1.47
CA LYS A 66 -8.88 16.69 -1.58
C LYS A 66 -7.89 17.17 -0.53
N SER A 67 -7.03 18.11 -0.90
CA SER A 67 -6.27 18.91 0.07
C SER A 67 -7.20 19.88 0.79
N SER A 68 -6.81 20.32 1.98
CA SER A 68 -7.50 21.39 2.74
C SER A 68 -7.65 22.68 1.94
N ASP A 69 -6.73 22.95 1.00
CA ASP A 69 -6.76 24.13 0.14
C ASP A 69 -7.67 23.98 -1.10
N GLU A 70 -8.37 22.83 -1.23
CA GLU A 70 -9.35 22.43 -2.26
C GLU A 70 -8.92 22.49 -3.74
N LYS A 71 -7.84 23.18 -4.08
CA LYS A 71 -7.38 23.45 -5.45
C LYS A 71 -6.55 22.31 -6.07
N THR A 72 -6.12 21.34 -5.27
CA THR A 72 -5.21 20.28 -5.74
C THR A 72 -5.55 18.95 -5.08
N SER A 73 -5.48 17.87 -5.88
CA SER A 73 -5.62 16.51 -5.37
C SER A 73 -4.49 16.21 -4.40
N LYS A 74 -4.84 15.75 -3.19
CA LYS A 74 -3.90 15.35 -2.14
C LYS A 74 -3.02 14.19 -2.62
N ALA A 75 -3.57 13.27 -3.43
CA ALA A 75 -2.81 12.18 -4.03
C ALA A 75 -1.68 12.68 -4.94
N ILE A 76 -1.94 13.71 -5.75
CA ILE A 76 -0.93 14.31 -6.63
C ILE A 76 0.13 15.05 -5.83
N SER A 77 -0.25 15.80 -4.80
CA SER A 77 0.70 16.42 -3.87
C SER A 77 1.62 15.38 -3.20
N ILE A 78 1.06 14.22 -2.82
CA ILE A 78 1.83 13.10 -2.28
C ILE A 78 2.79 12.52 -3.31
N CYS A 79 2.37 12.35 -4.58
CA CYS A 79 3.24 11.88 -5.66
C CYS A 79 4.45 12.80 -5.85
N HIS A 80 4.22 14.11 -5.97
CA HIS A 80 5.29 15.10 -6.08
C HIS A 80 6.24 15.09 -4.89
N TRP A 81 5.69 15.00 -3.68
CA TRP A 81 6.51 14.96 -2.47
C TRP A 81 7.37 13.70 -2.41
N CYS A 82 6.79 12.53 -2.69
CA CYS A 82 7.53 11.26 -2.74
C CYS A 82 8.62 11.28 -3.82
N MET A 83 8.34 11.81 -5.01
CA MET A 83 9.33 11.94 -6.08
C MET A 83 10.56 12.76 -5.65
N LYS A 84 10.36 13.80 -4.82
CA LYS A 84 11.44 14.65 -4.31
C LYS A 84 12.19 14.03 -3.13
N HIS A 85 11.49 13.42 -2.18
CA HIS A 85 12.05 13.01 -0.89
C HIS A 85 12.38 11.51 -0.81
N TYR A 86 11.57 10.68 -1.46
CA TYR A 86 11.70 9.22 -1.48
C TYR A 86 11.53 8.67 -2.90
N PRO A 87 12.42 8.98 -3.85
CA PRO A 87 12.26 8.64 -5.26
C PRO A 87 12.18 7.13 -5.55
N LYS A 88 12.54 6.28 -4.58
CA LYS A 88 12.41 4.82 -4.68
C LYS A 88 11.04 4.30 -4.20
N LEU A 89 10.27 5.11 -3.49
CA LEU A 89 8.93 4.75 -3.04
C LEU A 89 7.98 4.80 -4.24
N LYS A 90 7.37 3.65 -4.53
CA LYS A 90 6.42 3.50 -5.63
C LYS A 90 5.06 4.05 -5.16
N VAL A 91 4.45 4.93 -5.94
CA VAL A 91 3.14 5.53 -5.62
C VAL A 91 2.18 5.29 -6.78
N ILE A 92 1.01 4.73 -6.49
CA ILE A 92 -0.07 4.51 -7.46
C ILE A 92 -1.34 5.18 -6.93
N PRO A 93 -1.82 6.24 -7.59
CA PRO A 93 -3.15 6.74 -7.33
C PRO A 93 -4.23 5.74 -7.79
N ILE A 94 -5.35 5.71 -7.08
CA ILE A 94 -6.54 4.93 -7.42
C ILE A 94 -7.67 5.89 -7.75
N ASN A 95 -8.22 5.82 -8.95
CA ASN A 95 -9.43 6.55 -9.32
C ASN A 95 -10.65 5.64 -9.15
N TYR A 96 -11.27 5.70 -7.97
CA TYR A 96 -12.40 4.82 -7.66
C TYR A 96 -13.71 5.17 -8.42
N VAL A 97 -13.74 6.27 -9.20
CA VAL A 97 -14.95 6.68 -9.95
C VAL A 97 -15.04 5.97 -11.29
N GLU A 98 -13.91 5.60 -11.88
CA GLU A 98 -13.83 5.09 -13.25
C GLU A 98 -13.49 3.59 -13.24
N SER A 99 -14.23 2.81 -14.02
CA SER A 99 -13.97 1.38 -14.25
C SER A 99 -12.89 1.13 -15.30
N GLU A 100 -12.53 2.14 -16.08
CA GLU A 100 -11.46 2.11 -17.08
C GLU A 100 -10.72 3.44 -17.05
N ILE A 101 -9.39 3.39 -17.10
CA ILE A 101 -8.53 4.59 -17.08
C ILE A 101 -8.04 4.89 -18.48
N ALA A 102 -8.36 6.08 -18.98
CA ALA A 102 -7.87 6.53 -20.28
C ALA A 102 -6.34 6.65 -20.31
N VAL A 103 -5.72 6.32 -21.45
CA VAL A 103 -4.26 6.39 -21.63
C VAL A 103 -3.70 7.78 -21.33
N THR A 104 -4.44 8.84 -21.70
CA THR A 104 -4.07 10.23 -21.43
C THR A 104 -4.06 10.55 -19.94
N GLN A 105 -5.04 10.05 -19.18
CA GLN A 105 -5.13 10.24 -17.74
C GLN A 105 -4.02 9.48 -16.99
N LYS A 106 -3.73 8.25 -17.42
CA LYS A 106 -2.59 7.47 -16.90
C LYS A 106 -1.26 8.17 -17.18
N SER A 107 -1.07 8.68 -18.40
CA SER A 107 0.13 9.43 -18.78
C SER A 107 0.28 10.72 -17.98
N TRP A 108 -0.83 11.42 -17.75
CA TRP A 108 -0.87 12.57 -16.87
C TRP A 108 -0.45 12.21 -15.45
N ALA A 109 -1.01 11.17 -14.83
CA ALA A 109 -0.63 10.77 -13.47
C ALA A 109 0.86 10.42 -13.36
N ILE A 110 1.42 9.72 -14.36
CA ILE A 110 2.85 9.38 -14.42
C ILE A 110 3.69 10.66 -14.50
N SER A 111 3.26 11.67 -15.28
CA SER A 111 3.95 12.96 -15.34
C SER A 111 3.99 13.71 -13.99
N GLN A 112 3.10 13.36 -13.06
CA GLN A 112 3.06 13.91 -11.70
C GLN A 112 3.88 13.07 -10.69
N GLY A 113 4.66 12.08 -11.15
CA GLY A 113 5.52 11.24 -10.31
C GLY A 113 4.88 9.94 -9.81
N ALA A 114 3.68 9.59 -10.28
CA ALA A 114 3.13 8.26 -10.05
C ALA A 114 3.85 7.21 -10.92
N ILE A 115 3.86 5.95 -10.48
CA ILE A 115 4.37 4.84 -11.30
C ILE A 115 3.29 4.25 -12.22
N ASP A 116 2.02 4.36 -11.82
CA ASP A 116 0.84 3.95 -12.58
C ASP A 116 -0.42 4.65 -12.00
N LEU A 117 -1.58 4.49 -12.63
CA LEU A 117 -2.90 4.91 -12.19
C LEU A 117 -3.86 3.73 -12.33
N LEU A 118 -4.54 3.35 -11.25
CA LEU A 118 -5.47 2.22 -11.24
C LEU A 118 -6.94 2.69 -11.14
N PRO A 119 -7.88 1.97 -11.79
CA PRO A 119 -9.31 2.18 -11.60
C PRO A 119 -9.77 1.63 -10.24
N ASP A 120 -11.07 1.75 -9.99
CA ASP A 120 -11.72 1.03 -8.89
C ASP A 120 -11.61 -0.49 -9.05
N LEU A 121 -11.70 -1.24 -7.95
CA LEU A 121 -11.76 -2.70 -8.01
C LEU A 121 -13.18 -3.18 -8.29
N ASN A 122 -13.31 -3.88 -9.41
CA ASN A 122 -14.49 -4.61 -9.84
C ASN A 122 -14.05 -5.93 -10.51
N PRO A 123 -14.96 -6.83 -10.88
CA PRO A 123 -14.59 -8.12 -11.48
C PRO A 123 -13.72 -8.01 -12.74
N GLU A 124 -13.91 -6.95 -13.54
CA GLU A 124 -13.17 -6.72 -14.80
C GLU A 124 -11.78 -6.14 -14.53
N THR A 125 -11.65 -5.25 -13.54
CA THR A 125 -10.40 -4.54 -13.23
C THR A 125 -9.54 -5.26 -12.20
N LEU A 126 -10.08 -6.25 -11.47
CA LEU A 126 -9.38 -6.95 -10.39
C LEU A 126 -8.07 -7.59 -10.86
N VAL A 127 -8.14 -8.49 -11.84
CA VAL A 127 -6.97 -9.22 -12.33
C VAL A 127 -5.95 -8.28 -12.96
N PRO A 128 -6.32 -7.34 -13.86
CA PRO A 128 -5.39 -6.34 -14.39
C PRO A 128 -4.70 -5.53 -13.29
N SER A 129 -5.44 -5.05 -12.29
CA SER A 129 -4.90 -4.21 -11.22
C SER A 129 -3.93 -4.97 -10.32
N ILE A 130 -4.25 -6.21 -9.97
CA ILE A 130 -3.37 -7.06 -9.16
C ILE A 130 -2.13 -7.51 -9.92
N ASN A 131 -2.25 -7.75 -11.22
CA ASN A 131 -1.08 -8.03 -12.06
C ASN A 131 -0.17 -6.81 -12.21
N CYS A 132 -0.75 -5.60 -12.32
CA CYS A 132 0.00 -4.36 -12.29
C CYS A 132 0.80 -4.22 -10.99
N ILE A 133 0.14 -4.36 -9.83
CA ILE A 133 0.81 -4.30 -8.52
C ILE A 133 1.87 -5.40 -8.38
N SER A 134 1.58 -6.63 -8.84
CA SER A 134 2.53 -7.73 -8.78
C SER A 134 3.78 -7.42 -9.59
N LYS A 135 3.63 -6.91 -10.82
CA LYS A 135 4.76 -6.48 -11.66
C LYS A 135 5.57 -5.37 -10.99
N ILE A 136 4.88 -4.38 -10.42
CA ILE A 136 5.51 -3.24 -9.74
C ILE A 136 6.27 -3.69 -8.49
N LEU A 137 5.80 -4.71 -7.77
CA LEU A 137 6.43 -5.22 -6.57
C LEU A 137 7.41 -6.39 -6.83
N ASP A 138 7.67 -6.71 -8.09
CA ASP A 138 8.53 -7.83 -8.52
C ASP A 138 8.02 -9.19 -7.99
N LEU A 139 6.71 -9.36 -7.98
CA LEU A 139 5.99 -10.58 -7.59
C LEU A 139 5.50 -11.35 -8.82
N GLN A 140 5.28 -12.65 -8.65
CA GLN A 140 4.69 -13.49 -9.70
C GLN A 140 3.28 -13.01 -10.04
N PRO A 141 2.97 -12.73 -11.33
CA PRO A 141 1.63 -12.34 -11.75
C PRO A 141 0.65 -13.50 -11.54
N LEU A 142 -0.64 -13.18 -11.42
CA LEU A 142 -1.69 -14.18 -11.45
C LEU A 142 -1.73 -14.78 -12.86
N GLN A 143 -1.39 -16.06 -12.98
CA GLN A 143 -1.52 -16.83 -14.22
C GLN A 143 -2.84 -17.61 -14.23
N PRO A 144 -3.46 -17.88 -15.39
CA PRO A 144 -4.47 -18.94 -15.48
C PRO A 144 -3.83 -20.28 -15.05
N PRO A 145 -4.49 -21.18 -14.28
CA PRO A 145 -5.87 -21.20 -13.77
C PRO A 145 -6.09 -20.52 -12.41
N PHE A 146 -5.03 -20.01 -11.77
CA PHE A 146 -5.14 -19.33 -10.48
C PHE A 146 -5.99 -18.07 -10.54
N GLN A 147 -6.04 -17.40 -11.69
CA GLN A 147 -6.95 -16.27 -11.95
C GLN A 147 -8.41 -16.64 -11.71
N GLU A 148 -8.88 -17.79 -12.20
CA GLU A 148 -10.29 -18.21 -12.03
C GLU A 148 -10.61 -18.50 -10.57
N ASN A 149 -9.72 -19.20 -9.88
CA ASN A 149 -9.90 -19.48 -8.45
C ASN A 149 -9.85 -18.21 -7.61
N PHE A 150 -8.92 -17.30 -7.92
CA PHE A 150 -8.82 -16.01 -7.26
C PHE A 150 -10.07 -15.16 -7.50
N LEU A 151 -10.56 -15.12 -8.74
CA LEU A 151 -11.78 -14.39 -9.08
C LEU A 151 -12.97 -14.98 -8.34
N LYS A 152 -13.16 -16.31 -8.31
CA LYS A 152 -14.22 -17.01 -7.56
C LYS A 152 -14.17 -16.72 -6.07
N GLN A 153 -12.97 -16.65 -5.48
CA GLN A 153 -12.79 -16.30 -4.05
C GLN A 153 -13.05 -14.82 -3.77
N SER A 154 -12.81 -13.96 -4.76
CA SER A 154 -12.93 -12.50 -4.65
C SER A 154 -14.33 -11.99 -5.01
N THR A 155 -15.09 -12.74 -5.83
CA THR A 155 -16.43 -12.34 -6.30
C THR A 155 -17.43 -12.07 -5.17
N PRO A 156 -17.50 -12.88 -4.10
CA PRO A 156 -18.40 -12.61 -2.98
C PRO A 156 -18.12 -11.27 -2.30
N VAL A 157 -16.85 -10.85 -2.28
CA VAL A 157 -16.41 -9.58 -1.71
C VAL A 157 -16.80 -8.42 -2.63
N LEU A 158 -16.56 -8.57 -3.94
CA LEU A 158 -16.90 -7.57 -4.94
C LEU A 158 -18.41 -7.39 -5.13
N ALA A 159 -19.20 -8.45 -4.94
CA ALA A 159 -20.65 -8.44 -5.14
C ALA A 159 -21.45 -7.99 -3.91
N SER A 160 -20.92 -8.15 -2.69
CA SER A 160 -21.73 -7.92 -1.49
C SER A 160 -21.69 -6.49 -0.96
N GLY A 161 -20.67 -5.68 -1.31
CA GLY A 161 -20.40 -4.39 -0.66
C GLY A 161 -20.27 -4.49 0.87
N LYS A 162 -20.26 -5.70 1.43
CA LYS A 162 -20.37 -5.98 2.85
C LYS A 162 -19.19 -6.82 3.30
N THR A 163 -18.50 -6.29 4.30
CA THR A 163 -17.43 -6.89 5.07
C THR A 163 -17.68 -8.39 5.30
N LEU A 164 -16.93 -9.24 4.60
CA LEU A 164 -16.69 -10.60 5.08
C LEU A 164 -15.97 -10.44 6.42
N THR A 165 -16.60 -10.90 7.50
CA THR A 165 -16.02 -10.91 8.84
C THR A 165 -14.92 -11.97 8.89
N ILE A 166 -13.80 -11.68 8.24
CA ILE A 166 -12.57 -12.44 8.41
C ILE A 166 -11.87 -11.79 9.60
N TRP A 167 -11.55 -12.62 10.59
CA TRP A 167 -10.98 -12.23 11.88
C TRP A 167 -9.83 -11.22 11.70
N LEU A 168 -10.10 -9.95 11.99
CA LEU A 168 -9.11 -8.87 12.01
C LEU A 168 -8.22 -9.05 13.22
N PRO A 169 -6.88 -9.17 13.09
CA PRO A 169 -6.02 -8.92 14.21
C PRO A 169 -6.09 -7.41 14.47
N THR A 170 -6.65 -7.07 15.62
CA THR A 170 -6.92 -5.69 16.07
C THR A 170 -5.64 -4.87 16.25
N LYS A 171 -5.78 -3.58 16.57
CA LYS A 171 -4.77 -2.57 17.01
C LYS A 171 -3.46 -3.10 17.62
N ARG A 172 -3.49 -4.27 18.26
CA ARG A 172 -2.33 -5.07 18.66
C ARG A 172 -1.28 -5.28 17.58
N MET A 173 -1.60 -5.24 16.28
CA MET A 173 -0.59 -5.47 15.23
C MET A 173 0.29 -4.24 14.98
N ILE A 174 -0.26 -3.03 15.02
CA ILE A 174 0.53 -1.78 15.00
C ILE A 174 1.42 -1.70 16.24
N ASP A 175 0.87 -2.06 17.41
CA ASP A 175 1.66 -2.22 18.64
C ASP A 175 2.71 -3.33 18.53
N HIS A 176 2.43 -4.42 17.80
CA HIS A 176 3.39 -5.49 17.60
C HIS A 176 4.53 -5.05 16.69
N PHE A 177 4.26 -4.28 15.64
CA PHE A 177 5.28 -3.71 14.77
C PHE A 177 6.14 -2.66 15.49
N LEU A 178 5.52 -1.73 16.24
CA LEU A 178 6.24 -0.77 17.08
C LEU A 178 7.06 -1.48 18.18
N LYS A 179 6.50 -2.47 18.87
CA LYS A 179 7.22 -3.23 19.91
C LYS A 179 8.33 -4.10 19.33
N ARG A 180 8.16 -4.68 18.14
CA ARG A 180 9.19 -5.51 17.49
C ARG A 180 10.33 -4.66 16.92
N ALA A 181 10.04 -3.49 16.37
CA ALA A 181 11.05 -2.50 15.97
C ALA A 181 11.83 -1.94 17.19
N ILE A 182 11.13 -1.62 18.27
CA ILE A 182 11.75 -1.18 19.54
C ILE A 182 12.61 -2.32 20.14
N ALA A 183 12.11 -3.56 20.19
CA ALA A 183 12.86 -4.71 20.70
C ALA A 183 14.12 -5.04 19.87
N LEU A 184 14.05 -4.94 18.54
CA LEU A 184 15.21 -5.14 17.67
C LEU A 184 16.24 -4.01 17.79
N SER A 185 15.81 -2.78 18.08
CA SER A 185 16.73 -1.65 18.35
C SER A 185 17.41 -1.73 19.72
N MET A 186 16.79 -2.39 20.72
CA MET A 186 17.37 -2.58 22.05
C MET A 186 18.28 -3.82 22.17
N SER A 187 18.12 -4.82 21.30
CA SER A 187 18.97 -6.03 21.28
C SER A 187 20.39 -5.79 20.70
N THR A 188 20.66 -4.62 20.11
CA THR A 188 21.99 -4.29 19.55
C THR A 188 22.91 -3.53 20.51
N LYS A 189 22.54 -3.39 21.79
CA LYS A 189 23.40 -2.80 22.83
C LYS A 189 23.87 -3.85 23.86
N SER A 190 24.67 -4.83 23.46
CA SER A 190 25.68 -5.41 24.38
C SER A 190 26.74 -6.25 23.65
N LYS A 191 27.87 -5.62 23.31
CA LYS A 191 29.19 -6.19 23.61
C LYS A 191 30.24 -5.08 23.47
N PRO A 192 30.89 -4.62 24.57
CA PRO A 192 32.09 -3.82 24.41
C PRO A 192 33.21 -4.69 23.80
N PRO A 193 34.11 -4.11 23.00
CA PRO A 193 35.22 -4.84 22.42
C PRO A 193 36.17 -5.35 23.52
N PRO A 194 36.85 -6.49 23.32
CA PRO A 194 37.83 -6.97 24.27
C PRO A 194 39.00 -5.98 24.34
N LEU A 195 39.31 -5.52 25.55
CA LEU A 195 40.54 -4.80 25.83
C LEU A 195 41.72 -5.74 25.58
N LEU A 196 42.59 -5.38 24.63
CA LEU A 196 43.91 -6.00 24.52
C LEU A 196 44.69 -5.69 25.80
N GLY A 197 45.04 -6.73 26.54
CA GLY A 197 46.02 -6.67 27.61
C GLY A 197 47.44 -6.70 27.02
N THR A 198 48.28 -5.81 27.51
CA THR A 198 49.73 -5.93 27.58
C THR A 198 50.14 -5.73 29.02
#